data_AF-A0A3B0TNL0-F1
#
_entry.id   AF-A0A3B0TNL0-F1
#
_cell.length_a   1.000
_cell.length_b   1.000
_cell.length_c   1.000
_cell.angle_alpha   90.00
_cell.angle_beta   90.00
_cell.angle_gamma   90.00
#
_symmetry.space_group_name_H-M   'P 1'
#
loop_
_entity.id
_entity.type
_entity.pdbx_description
1 polymer ?
#
loop_
_entity_poly.entity_id
_entity_poly.type
_entity_poly.pdbx_seq_one_letter_code
_entity_poly.pdbx_strand_id
1 'polypeptide(L)'
;MSNQKKKSFLKLPQYPGGKTALQKYIKENLIYPAEAKEAGIEGIVYLSAEIDDNGIIGGVEVAKGLGYGCDEEAIRLVKSIKFGGVTNRGKRLKTKKKFRISFKLGKQPKKKVSFSIKTETKKEDTTPKQTKYNYIITVKK
;
A
#
# COMPACT_ATOMS: atom_id res chain seq x y z
N MET A 1 38.63 -14.81 10.95
CA MET A 1 37.39 -14.37 11.61
C MET A 1 36.21 -15.09 10.97
N SER A 2 35.59 -16.02 11.69
CA SER A 2 34.57 -16.93 11.15
C SER A 2 33.24 -16.19 10.98
N ASN A 3 32.86 -15.93 9.72
CA ASN A 3 31.58 -15.35 9.35
C ASN A 3 30.49 -16.42 9.55
N GLN A 4 29.96 -16.54 10.77
CA GLN A 4 28.78 -17.37 11.02
C GLN A 4 27.61 -16.79 10.22
N LYS A 5 27.42 -17.31 9.00
CA LYS A 5 26.16 -17.20 8.26
C LYS A 5 25.06 -17.64 9.21
N LYS A 6 24.30 -16.67 9.73
CA LYS A 6 23.14 -16.89 10.60
C LYS A 6 22.23 -17.90 9.90
N LYS A 7 22.30 -19.15 10.32
CA LYS A 7 21.57 -20.27 9.72
C LYS A 7 20.10 -20.02 10.05
N SER A 8 19.41 -19.30 9.17
CA SER A 8 18.00 -18.96 9.32
C SER A 8 17.20 -20.22 9.06
N PHE A 9 17.00 -21.04 10.09
CA PHE A 9 16.17 -22.24 10.01
C PHE A 9 14.68 -21.93 9.80
N LEU A 10 14.29 -20.67 10.01
CA LEU A 10 12.93 -20.18 9.87
C LEU A 10 12.79 -19.35 8.60
N LYS A 11 11.91 -19.79 7.69
CA LYS A 11 11.44 -18.97 6.59
C LYS A 11 10.45 -17.95 7.15
N LEU A 12 10.66 -16.68 6.80
CA LEU A 12 9.78 -15.58 7.19
C LEU A 12 8.85 -15.24 6.02
N PRO A 13 7.61 -14.80 6.30
CA PRO A 13 6.69 -14.34 5.26
C PRO A 13 7.28 -13.15 4.50
N GLN A 14 7.35 -13.30 3.18
CA GLN A 14 7.77 -12.25 2.26
C GLN A 14 6.58 -11.75 1.45
N TYR A 15 6.57 -10.45 1.18
CA TYR A 15 5.56 -9.86 0.33
C TYR A 15 5.83 -10.30 -1.13
N PRO A 16 4.81 -10.66 -1.93
CA PRO A 16 5.01 -10.95 -3.35
C PRO A 16 5.69 -9.77 -4.06
N GLY A 17 6.82 -10.02 -4.71
CA GLY A 17 7.65 -8.95 -5.31
C GLY A 17 8.63 -8.27 -4.34
N GLY A 18 8.75 -8.78 -3.12
CA GLY A 18 9.77 -8.36 -2.16
C GLY A 18 9.49 -7.00 -1.49
N LYS A 19 10.54 -6.42 -0.89
CA LYS A 19 10.43 -5.17 -0.11
C LYS A 19 10.08 -3.97 -0.98
N THR A 20 10.60 -3.90 -2.20
CA THR A 20 10.36 -2.79 -3.12
C THR A 20 8.91 -2.74 -3.58
N ALA A 21 8.33 -3.89 -3.93
CA ALA A 21 6.91 -3.98 -4.30
C ALA A 21 5.99 -3.59 -3.14
N LEU A 22 6.34 -3.98 -1.91
CA LEU A 22 5.61 -3.58 -0.71
C LEU A 22 5.65 -2.06 -0.50
N GLN A 23 6.81 -1.43 -0.64
CA GLN A 23 6.95 0.03 -0.53
C GLN A 23 6.15 0.77 -1.61
N LYS A 24 6.20 0.26 -2.85
CA LYS A 24 5.41 0.79 -3.96
C LYS A 24 3.91 0.68 -3.68
N TYR A 25 3.45 -0.51 -3.25
CA TYR A 25 2.05 -0.74 -2.88
C TYR A 25 1.59 0.23 -1.78
N ILE A 26 2.41 0.42 -0.73
CA ILE A 26 2.13 1.37 0.34
C ILE A 26 1.97 2.77 -0.24
N LYS A 27 2.92 3.26 -1.04
CA LYS A 27 2.85 4.59 -1.66
C LYS A 27 1.65 4.76 -2.61
N GLU A 28 1.24 3.68 -3.28
CA GLU A 28 0.13 3.70 -4.23
C GLU A 28 -1.24 3.69 -3.56
N ASN A 29 -1.39 2.97 -2.45
CA ASN A 29 -2.66 2.77 -1.75
C ASN A 29 -2.80 3.59 -0.45
N LEU A 30 -1.75 4.32 -0.05
CA LEU A 30 -1.81 5.27 1.06
C LEU A 30 -2.76 6.41 0.70
N ILE A 31 -3.78 6.57 1.53
CA ILE A 31 -4.72 7.69 1.48
C ILE A 31 -4.31 8.66 2.58
N TYR A 32 -4.22 9.93 2.23
CA TYR A 32 -3.95 10.98 3.22
C TYR A 32 -5.28 11.43 3.82
N PRO A 33 -5.46 11.34 5.15
CA PRO A 33 -6.64 11.87 5.81
C PRO A 33 -6.82 13.37 5.52
N ALA A 34 -8.05 13.83 5.39
CA ALA A 34 -8.34 15.25 5.16
C ALA A 34 -7.79 16.12 6.30
N GLU A 35 -8.03 15.69 7.55
CA GLU A 35 -7.60 16.39 8.76
C GLU A 35 -6.07 16.58 8.81
N ALA A 36 -5.29 15.50 8.61
CA ALA A 36 -3.84 15.58 8.57
C ALA A 36 -3.32 16.44 7.41
N LYS A 37 -4.05 16.50 6.28
CA LYS A 37 -3.68 17.31 5.11
C LYS A 37 -3.92 18.79 5.36
N GLU A 38 -5.05 19.14 5.97
CA GLU A 38 -5.40 20.52 6.34
C GLU A 38 -4.48 21.07 7.43
N ALA A 39 -4.15 20.24 8.42
CA ALA A 39 -3.23 20.58 9.51
C ALA A 39 -1.75 20.50 9.10
N GLY A 40 -1.43 20.11 7.87
CA GLY A 40 -0.04 20.05 7.38
C GLY A 40 0.85 19.01 8.08
N ILE A 41 0.25 17.96 8.65
CA ILE A 41 0.94 17.02 9.54
C ILE A 41 1.70 16.00 8.72
N GLU A 42 3.02 16.03 8.77
CA GLU A 42 3.90 15.05 8.14
C GLU A 42 4.62 14.19 9.20
N GLY A 43 4.98 12.96 8.82
CA GLY A 43 5.77 12.13 9.71
C GLY A 43 5.75 10.66 9.36
N ILE A 44 5.95 9.84 10.39
CA ILE A 44 6.08 8.40 10.25
C ILE A 44 5.30 7.70 11.34
N VAL A 45 4.36 6.84 10.91
CA VAL A 45 3.64 5.93 11.80
C VAL A 45 4.40 4.61 11.86
N TYR A 46 4.69 4.17 13.09
CA TYR A 46 5.29 2.88 13.37
C TYR A 46 4.22 1.95 13.91
N LEU A 47 4.06 0.80 13.27
CA LEU A 47 3.09 -0.20 13.69
C LEU A 47 3.71 -1.59 13.65
N SER A 48 3.24 -2.46 14.53
CA SER A 48 3.55 -3.87 14.53
C SER A 48 2.30 -4.67 14.22
N ALA A 49 2.44 -5.69 13.39
CA ALA A 49 1.34 -6.58 13.07
C ALA A 49 1.83 -8.03 13.07
N GLU A 50 0.92 -8.95 13.31
CA GLU A 50 1.16 -10.38 13.26
C GLU A 50 0.78 -10.91 11.89
N ILE A 51 1.65 -11.72 11.30
CA ILE A 51 1.42 -12.39 10.03
C ILE A 51 1.22 -13.86 10.31
N ASP A 52 0.04 -14.37 9.98
CA ASP A 52 -0.29 -15.79 10.07
C ASP A 52 0.44 -16.60 8.97
N ASP A 53 0.42 -17.91 9.10
CA ASP A 53 1.06 -18.83 8.15
C ASP A 53 0.47 -18.77 6.74
N ASN A 54 -0.81 -18.37 6.64
CA ASN A 54 -1.52 -18.09 5.39
C ASN A 54 -1.12 -16.74 4.75
N GLY A 55 -0.28 -15.95 5.41
CA GLY A 55 0.11 -14.60 4.96
C GLY A 55 -0.96 -13.52 5.22
N ILE A 56 -1.96 -13.83 6.05
CA ILE A 56 -2.98 -12.87 6.51
C ILE A 56 -2.40 -12.08 7.67
N ILE A 57 -2.71 -10.79 7.72
CA ILE A 57 -2.24 -9.89 8.79
C ILE A 57 -3.33 -9.73 9.84
N GLY A 58 -2.98 -9.99 11.10
CA GLY A 58 -3.78 -9.76 12.28
C GLY A 58 -3.01 -9.00 13.35
N GLY A 59 -3.62 -8.78 14.52
CA GLY A 59 -2.94 -8.22 15.70
C GLY A 59 -2.18 -6.91 15.42
N VAL A 60 -2.80 -5.96 14.72
CA VAL A 60 -2.16 -4.69 14.37
C VAL A 60 -2.19 -3.75 15.57
N GLU A 61 -1.00 -3.32 16.00
CA GLU A 61 -0.76 -2.41 17.11
C GLU A 61 0.05 -1.21 16.62
N VAL A 62 -0.38 0.01 16.98
CA VAL A 62 0.36 1.23 16.68
C VAL A 62 1.37 1.47 17.79
N ALA A 63 2.66 1.38 17.46
CA ALA A 63 3.74 1.61 18.42
C ALA A 63 4.06 3.11 18.56
N LYS A 64 3.95 3.87 17.47
CA LYS A 64 4.08 5.32 17.47
C LYS A 64 3.20 5.89 16.37
N GLY A 65 2.16 6.61 16.79
CA GLY A 65 1.21 7.27 15.90
C GLY A 65 1.61 8.71 15.55
N LEU A 66 0.90 9.27 14.58
CA LEU A 66 0.91 10.70 14.26
C LEU A 66 -0.40 11.39 14.65
N GLY A 67 -1.50 10.64 14.84
CA GLY A 67 -2.84 11.20 15.02
C GLY A 67 -3.44 11.75 13.70
N TYR A 68 -4.50 12.57 13.83
CA TYR A 68 -5.18 13.24 12.70
C TYR A 68 -5.69 12.28 11.61
N GLY A 69 -6.11 11.07 11.99
CA GLY A 69 -6.56 10.03 11.06
C GLY A 69 -5.44 9.20 10.42
N CYS A 70 -4.17 9.53 10.66
CA CYS A 70 -3.04 8.85 10.00
C CYS A 70 -2.85 7.42 10.53
N ASP A 71 -3.19 7.19 11.79
CA ASP A 71 -2.99 5.91 12.46
C ASP A 71 -4.02 4.89 11.95
N GLU A 72 -5.26 5.33 11.78
CA GLU A 72 -6.38 4.57 11.21
C GLU A 72 -6.09 4.18 9.75
N GLU A 73 -5.65 5.13 8.93
CA GLU A 73 -5.27 4.86 7.54
C GLU A 73 -4.08 3.90 7.46
N ALA A 74 -3.10 4.05 8.35
CA ALA A 74 -1.96 3.15 8.44
C ALA A 74 -2.39 1.72 8.82
N ILE A 75 -3.31 1.56 9.78
CA ILE A 75 -3.89 0.27 10.15
C ILE A 75 -4.66 -0.34 8.97
N ARG A 76 -5.52 0.43 8.29
CA ARG A 76 -6.31 -0.02 7.13
C ARG A 76 -5.38 -0.54 6.03
N LEU A 77 -4.36 0.24 5.70
CA LEU A 77 -3.40 -0.11 4.65
C LEU A 77 -2.65 -1.40 5.00
N VAL A 78 -2.19 -1.53 6.25
CA VAL A 78 -1.48 -2.74 6.70
C VAL A 78 -2.39 -3.95 6.64
N LYS A 79 -3.65 -3.87 7.11
CA LYS A 79 -4.60 -4.98 7.04
C LYS A 79 -4.92 -5.42 5.61
N SER A 80 -4.84 -4.52 4.63
CA SER A 80 -5.09 -4.82 3.22
C SER A 80 -3.94 -5.57 2.53
N ILE A 81 -2.77 -5.68 3.16
CA ILE A 81 -1.60 -6.33 2.58
C ILE A 81 -1.72 -7.85 2.78
N LYS A 82 -1.49 -8.60 1.70
CA LYS A 82 -1.38 -10.07 1.77
C LYS A 82 0.05 -10.51 1.54
N PHE A 83 0.59 -11.27 2.49
CA PHE A 83 1.90 -11.88 2.37
C PHE A 83 1.82 -13.25 1.69
N GLY A 84 2.95 -13.71 1.15
CA GLY A 84 3.08 -15.11 0.75
C GLY A 84 3.02 -16.02 1.99
N GLY A 85 2.24 -17.09 1.91
CA GLY A 85 2.16 -18.10 2.96
C GLY A 85 3.51 -18.79 3.15
N VAL A 86 3.85 -19.12 4.40
CA VAL A 86 5.12 -19.76 4.75
C VAL A 86 4.92 -20.87 5.76
N THR A 87 5.31 -22.08 5.36
CA THR A 87 5.34 -23.26 6.24
C THR A 87 6.77 -23.53 6.69
N ASN A 88 6.96 -23.75 7.99
CA ASN A 88 8.26 -24.08 8.57
C ASN A 88 8.23 -25.50 9.13
N ARG A 89 8.89 -26.45 8.46
CA ARG A 89 8.97 -27.86 8.90
C ARG A 89 7.58 -28.48 9.18
N GLY A 90 6.59 -28.17 8.34
CA GLY A 90 5.21 -28.63 8.51
C GLY A 90 4.43 -27.93 9.63
N LYS A 91 5.04 -27.00 10.38
CA LYS A 91 4.37 -26.22 11.43
C LYS A 91 3.91 -24.86 10.91
N ARG A 92 2.68 -24.50 11.28
CA ARG A 92 2.11 -23.16 11.09
C ARG A 92 2.80 -22.20 12.05
N LEU A 93 3.27 -21.06 11.56
CA LEU A 93 3.97 -20.06 12.36
C LEU A 93 3.29 -18.71 12.22
N LYS A 94 3.05 -18.05 13.35
CA LYS A 94 2.72 -16.62 13.41
C LYS A 94 3.97 -15.80 13.65
N THR A 95 4.15 -14.72 12.88
CA THR A 95 5.34 -13.87 12.96
C THR A 95 4.95 -12.42 13.17
N LYS A 96 5.50 -11.75 14.19
CA LYS A 96 5.33 -10.31 14.38
C LYS A 96 6.28 -9.52 13.48
N LYS A 97 5.77 -8.56 12.72
CA LYS A 97 6.50 -7.70 11.80
C LYS A 97 6.25 -6.24 12.10
N LYS A 98 7.32 -5.43 12.07
CA LYS A 98 7.25 -3.98 12.21
C LYS A 98 7.18 -3.33 10.83
N PHE A 99 6.27 -2.38 10.71
CA PHE A 99 6.02 -1.59 9.52
C PHE A 99 6.27 -0.11 9.83
N ARG A 100 6.71 0.61 8.82
CA ARG A 100 7.02 2.04 8.88
C ARG A 100 6.32 2.71 7.71
N ILE A 101 5.28 3.48 7.99
CA ILE A 101 4.49 4.17 6.97
C ILE A 101 4.81 5.66 7.07
N SER A 102 5.31 6.23 5.98
CA SER A 102 5.68 7.65 5.92
C SER A 102 4.55 8.44 5.28
N PHE A 103 4.04 9.41 6.02
CA PHE A 103 3.11 10.42 5.54
C PHE A 103 3.93 11.67 5.18
N LYS A 104 3.91 12.03 3.90
CA LYS A 104 4.57 13.20 3.37
C LYS A 104 3.64 13.92 2.41
N LEU A 105 3.45 15.21 2.64
CA LEU A 105 2.81 16.17 1.76
C LEU A 105 3.81 16.57 0.66
N GLY A 106 4.18 15.59 -0.16
CA GLY A 106 4.91 15.90 -1.39
C GLY A 106 4.02 16.65 -2.38
N LYS A 107 4.63 17.46 -3.25
CA LYS A 107 4.05 17.75 -4.58
C LYS A 107 3.86 16.41 -5.28
N GLN A 108 2.69 15.79 -5.13
CA GLN A 108 2.42 14.45 -5.64
C GLN A 108 2.68 14.47 -7.16
N PRO A 109 3.52 13.60 -7.74
CA PRO A 109 3.46 13.39 -9.18
C PRO A 109 2.06 12.87 -9.49
N LYS A 110 1.29 13.66 -10.23
CA LYS A 110 -0.10 13.40 -10.62
C LYS A 110 -0.25 11.93 -11.00
N LYS A 111 -0.89 11.11 -10.14
CA LYS A 111 -1.28 9.75 -10.51
C LYS A 111 -2.27 9.89 -11.66
N LYS A 112 -1.88 9.43 -12.85
CA LYS A 112 -2.79 9.27 -13.99
C LYS A 112 -3.74 8.15 -13.61
N VAL A 113 -4.91 8.49 -13.07
CA VAL A 113 -5.98 7.51 -12.96
C VAL A 113 -6.61 7.41 -14.34
N SER A 114 -6.24 6.37 -15.09
CA SER A 114 -6.94 6.01 -16.33
C SER A 114 -8.20 5.26 -15.94
N PHE A 115 -9.31 5.98 -15.78
CA PHE A 115 -10.62 5.36 -15.82
C PHE A 115 -11.01 5.20 -17.30
N SER A 116 -10.92 3.98 -17.82
CA SER A 116 -11.62 3.63 -19.05
C SER A 116 -13.08 3.42 -18.69
N ILE A 117 -13.90 4.46 -18.82
CA ILE A 117 -15.35 4.25 -18.88
C ILE A 117 -15.63 3.42 -20.13
N LYS A 118 -16.03 2.16 -19.95
CA LYS A 118 -16.69 1.42 -21.03
C LYS A 118 -18.12 1.93 -21.08
N THR A 119 -18.38 2.89 -21.96
CA THR A 119 -19.74 3.20 -22.38
C THR A 119 -20.26 1.98 -23.15
N GLU A 120 -21.17 1.24 -22.51
CA GLU A 120 -21.90 0.15 -23.12
C GLU A 120 -23.01 0.75 -23.99
N THR A 121 -22.67 1.10 -25.23
CA THR A 121 -23.64 1.51 -26.25
C THR A 121 -24.01 0.28 -27.07
N LYS A 122 -25.26 -0.15 -26.95
CA LYS A 122 -25.87 -1.21 -27.74
C LYS A 122 -26.05 -0.72 -29.19
N LYS A 123 -25.54 -1.53 -30.15
CA LYS A 123 -25.86 -1.67 -31.59
C LYS A 123 -24.80 -1.25 -32.65
N GLU A 124 -24.50 -2.25 -33.48
CA GLU A 124 -24.25 -2.28 -34.94
C GLU A 124 -23.03 -1.55 -35.54
N ASP A 125 -22.07 -2.40 -35.93
CA ASP A 125 -21.25 -2.42 -37.15
C ASP A 125 -20.27 -1.28 -37.50
N THR A 126 -19.05 -1.74 -37.84
CA THR A 126 -17.88 -1.08 -38.45
C THR A 126 -16.90 -0.30 -37.55
N THR A 127 -15.69 -0.87 -37.47
CA THR A 127 -14.43 -0.44 -36.82
C THR A 127 -13.76 0.78 -37.49
N PRO A 128 -12.70 1.40 -36.93
CA PRO A 128 -12.59 2.21 -35.71
C PRO A 128 -11.98 3.61 -36.00
N LYS A 129 -12.38 4.68 -35.31
CA LYS A 129 -11.59 5.94 -35.33
C LYS A 129 -11.65 6.67 -33.99
N GLN A 130 -10.64 6.42 -33.16
CA GLN A 130 -10.50 7.02 -31.84
C GLN A 130 -9.86 8.41 -31.96
N THR A 131 -10.69 9.44 -32.20
CA THR A 131 -10.24 10.84 -32.12
C THR A 131 -10.29 11.31 -30.67
N LYS A 132 -9.15 11.78 -30.14
CA LYS A 132 -9.01 12.24 -28.76
C LYS A 132 -8.90 13.75 -28.76
N TYR A 133 -9.95 14.44 -28.30
CA TYR A 133 -9.96 15.89 -28.14
C TYR A 133 -9.51 16.26 -26.73
N ASN A 134 -8.53 17.17 -26.62
CA ASN A 134 -8.15 17.79 -25.36
C ASN A 134 -8.61 19.24 -25.37
N TYR A 135 -9.48 19.62 -24.44
CA TYR A 135 -9.81 21.02 -24.16
C TYR A 135 -9.20 21.45 -22.82
N ILE A 136 -8.71 22.69 -22.78
CA ILE A 136 -8.24 23.36 -21.57
C ILE A 136 -9.27 24.44 -21.26
N ILE A 137 -9.95 24.31 -20.12
CA ILE A 137 -10.91 25.33 -19.67
C ILE A 137 -10.18 26.22 -18.67
N THR A 138 -9.93 27.47 -19.04
CA THR A 138 -9.35 28.49 -18.17
C THR A 138 -10.48 29.29 -17.55
N VAL A 139 -10.72 29.12 -16.25
CA VAL A 139 -11.68 29.96 -15.51
C VAL A 139 -10.89 31.05 -14.78
N LYS A 140 -11.08 32.31 -15.18
CA LYS A 140 -10.57 33.50 -14.48
C LYS A 140 -11.68 34.09 -13.61
N LYS A 141 -11.41 34.33 -12.33
CA LYS A 141 -11.36 35.68 -11.74
C LYS A 141 -10.73 35.62 -10.36
#